data_AF-A0A926Q611-F1
#
_entry.id   AF-A0A926Q611-F1
#
_cell.length_a   1.000
_cell.length_b   1.000
_cell.length_c   1.000
_cell.angle_alpha   90.00
_cell.angle_beta   90.00
_cell.angle_gamma   90.00
#
_symmetry.space_group_name_H-M   'P 1'
#
loop_
_entity.id
_entity.type
_entity.pdbx_description
1 polymer ?
#
loop_
_entity_poly.entity_id
_entity_poly.type
_entity_poly.pdbx_seq_one_letter_code
_entity_poly.pdbx_strand_id
1 'polypeptide(L)'
;MAAVEPGARTRVLDDVERDRWRRFTDPGAARSYAALHILARTVIGPIVGRDPAALRFDRSCVVCGLQHGRPRLIDDPTLRLSLSRTRSVVVLATSRAGPVGVDVERDDAVAFAGFEEVALHSDDRGRRRRERDAVPDATAWVRKEAALKALGVGLRVDPASVRTPAPGKPVVVVPGLQPVNVIDLALDLDPDVDAWHSAAVALVTNAVSVKVHLH
;
A
#
# COMPACT_ATOMS: atom_id res chain seq x y z
N MET A 1 21.62 -7.61 -21.67
CA MET A 1 20.59 -6.88 -20.90
C MET A 1 20.71 -5.41 -21.23
N ALA A 2 19.79 -4.86 -22.04
CA ALA A 2 19.75 -3.43 -22.29
C ALA A 2 19.19 -2.73 -21.04
N ALA A 3 19.93 -1.77 -20.50
CA ALA A 3 19.41 -0.86 -19.48
C ALA A 3 18.16 -0.15 -20.05
N VAL A 4 17.09 -0.09 -19.28
CA VAL A 4 15.94 0.75 -19.63
C VAL A 4 16.42 2.19 -19.59
N GLU A 5 16.59 2.82 -20.75
CA GLU A 5 16.97 4.22 -20.89
C GLU A 5 16.02 5.11 -20.06
N PRO A 6 16.51 6.05 -19.24
CA PRO A 6 15.65 6.90 -18.43
C PRO A 6 14.82 7.85 -19.29
N GLY A 7 13.54 7.52 -19.50
CA GLY A 7 12.57 8.42 -20.12
C GLY A 7 12.34 9.69 -19.28
N ALA A 8 11.86 10.77 -19.89
CA ALA A 8 11.71 12.10 -19.27
C ALA A 8 10.99 12.09 -17.90
N ARG A 9 10.05 11.17 -17.68
CA ARG A 9 9.31 11.04 -16.40
C ARG A 9 10.19 10.58 -15.24
N THR A 10 11.27 9.84 -15.49
CA THR A 10 12.19 9.36 -14.44
C THR A 10 13.08 10.46 -13.87
N ARG A 11 13.15 11.64 -14.53
CA ARG A 11 13.91 12.81 -14.04
C ARG A 11 13.35 13.39 -12.76
N VAL A 12 12.09 13.08 -12.43
CA VAL A 12 11.44 13.51 -11.19
C VAL A 12 11.93 12.76 -9.95
N LEU A 13 12.51 11.57 -10.12
CA LEU A 13 13.02 10.78 -9.00
C LEU A 13 14.17 11.51 -8.32
N ASP A 14 14.38 11.32 -7.02
CA ASP A 14 15.62 11.75 -6.36
C ASP A 14 16.76 10.74 -6.56
N ASP A 15 17.95 11.04 -6.03
CA ASP A 15 19.10 10.15 -6.15
C ASP A 15 18.91 8.81 -5.44
N VAL A 16 18.27 8.81 -4.26
CA VAL A 16 18.02 7.59 -3.48
C VAL A 16 17.06 6.66 -4.25
N GLU A 17 16.03 7.24 -4.84
CA GLU A 17 15.06 6.52 -5.65
C GLU A 17 15.66 6.02 -6.95
N ARG A 18 16.49 6.83 -7.64
CA ARG A 18 17.22 6.41 -8.84
C ARG A 18 18.15 5.24 -8.55
N ASP A 19 18.91 5.32 -7.46
CA ASP A 19 19.84 4.26 -7.08
C ASP A 19 19.10 2.97 -6.75
N ARG A 20 17.98 3.05 -6.02
CA ARG A 20 17.16 1.88 -5.71
C ARG A 20 16.49 1.31 -6.96
N TRP A 21 16.01 2.16 -7.86
CA TRP A 21 15.43 1.76 -9.14
C TRP A 21 16.45 0.98 -9.98
N ARG A 22 17.69 1.48 -10.09
CA ARG A 22 18.78 0.84 -10.84
C ARG A 22 19.23 -0.52 -10.28
N ARG A 23 18.94 -0.82 -9.01
CA ARG A 23 19.28 -2.10 -8.38
C ARG A 23 18.31 -3.24 -8.72
N PHE A 24 17.13 -2.94 -9.29
CA PHE A 24 16.21 -3.99 -9.71
C PHE A 24 16.74 -4.74 -10.92
N THR A 25 16.85 -6.06 -10.80
CA THR A 25 17.19 -6.96 -11.91
C THR A 25 15.95 -7.40 -12.69
N ASP A 26 14.79 -7.51 -12.03
CA ASP A 26 13.50 -7.81 -12.65
C ASP A 26 12.91 -6.54 -13.30
N PRO A 27 12.67 -6.52 -14.63
CA PRO A 27 12.17 -5.33 -15.30
C PRO A 27 10.76 -4.90 -14.85
N GLY A 28 9.89 -5.83 -14.45
CA GLY A 28 8.54 -5.50 -13.96
C GLY A 28 8.56 -4.82 -12.60
N ALA A 29 9.40 -5.30 -11.70
CA ALA A 29 9.66 -4.69 -10.41
C ALA A 29 10.31 -3.30 -10.57
N ALA A 30 11.26 -3.15 -11.50
CA ALA A 30 11.86 -1.86 -11.83
C ALA A 30 10.80 -0.86 -12.34
N ARG A 31 9.93 -1.28 -13.27
CA ARG A 31 8.86 -0.43 -13.82
C ARG A 31 7.84 -0.01 -12.77
N SER A 32 7.30 -0.96 -12.00
CA SER A 32 6.33 -0.66 -10.94
C SER A 32 6.92 0.21 -9.82
N TYR A 33 8.19 0.02 -9.48
CA TYR A 33 8.90 0.91 -8.55
C TYR A 33 8.97 2.34 -9.09
N ALA A 34 9.46 2.54 -10.31
CA ALA A 34 9.56 3.88 -10.91
C ALA A 34 8.18 4.53 -11.05
N ALA A 35 7.18 3.79 -11.54
CA ALA A 35 5.81 4.27 -11.69
C ALA A 35 5.21 4.77 -10.37
N LEU A 36 5.36 4.00 -9.29
CA LEU A 36 4.87 4.36 -7.97
C LEU A 36 5.52 5.65 -7.43
N HIS A 37 6.83 5.79 -7.59
CA HIS A 37 7.55 6.97 -7.09
C HIS A 37 7.31 8.21 -7.96
N ILE A 38 7.17 8.04 -9.28
CA ILE A 38 6.73 9.12 -10.18
C ILE A 38 5.33 9.58 -9.77
N LEU A 39 4.37 8.66 -9.60
CA LEU A 39 3.01 8.97 -9.15
C LEU A 39 3.02 9.72 -7.82
N ALA A 40 3.78 9.23 -6.84
CA ALA A 40 3.89 9.88 -5.54
C ALA A 40 4.33 11.34 -5.68
N ARG A 41 5.37 11.60 -6.46
CA ARG A 41 5.90 12.96 -6.65
C ARG A 41 4.97 13.86 -7.42
N THR A 42 4.38 13.38 -8.51
CA THR A 42 3.49 14.18 -9.36
C THR A 42 2.17 14.50 -8.69
N VAL A 43 1.67 13.64 -7.81
CA VAL A 43 0.45 13.90 -7.01
C VAL A 43 0.77 14.80 -5.82
N ILE A 44 1.85 14.52 -5.08
CA ILE A 44 2.18 15.26 -3.86
C ILE A 44 2.66 16.68 -4.17
N GLY A 45 3.44 16.90 -5.22
CA GLY A 45 4.01 18.21 -5.56
C GLY A 45 2.95 19.32 -5.58
N PRO A 46 1.87 19.18 -6.37
CA PRO A 46 0.75 20.11 -6.37
C PRO A 46 0.05 20.25 -5.00
N ILE A 47 -0.10 19.16 -4.23
CA ILE A 47 -0.75 19.20 -2.90
C ILE A 47 0.00 20.10 -1.92
N VAL A 48 1.33 20.18 -2.02
CA VAL A 48 2.18 20.97 -1.12
C VAL A 48 2.80 22.21 -1.77
N GLY A 49 2.45 22.51 -3.02
CA GLY A 49 2.98 23.66 -3.77
C GLY A 49 4.49 23.58 -4.03
N ARG A 50 5.02 22.38 -4.29
CA ARG A 50 6.44 22.14 -4.57
C ARG A 50 6.64 21.47 -5.91
N ASP A 51 7.79 21.73 -6.53
CA ASP A 51 8.25 20.94 -7.68
C ASP A 51 8.34 19.45 -7.27
N PRO A 52 7.67 18.54 -7.99
CA PRO A 52 7.78 17.09 -7.79
C PRO A 52 9.22 16.58 -7.64
N ALA A 53 10.18 17.14 -8.39
CA ALA A 53 11.59 16.74 -8.33
C ALA A 53 12.32 17.26 -7.07
N ALA A 54 11.78 18.29 -6.43
CA ALA A 54 12.36 18.90 -5.23
C ALA A 54 11.79 18.34 -3.91
N LEU A 55 10.77 17.47 -3.97
CA LEU A 55 10.20 16.83 -2.77
C LEU A 55 11.24 15.94 -2.09
N ARG A 56 11.32 16.04 -0.77
CA ARG A 56 12.23 15.27 0.07
C ARG A 56 11.45 14.28 0.93
N PHE A 57 11.81 13.01 0.83
CA PHE A 57 11.21 11.94 1.61
C PHE A 57 12.23 11.34 2.58
N ASP A 58 11.78 11.01 3.78
CA ASP A 58 12.53 10.21 4.74
C ASP A 58 11.92 8.81 4.83
N ARG A 59 12.75 7.79 4.66
CA ARG A 59 12.38 6.37 4.78
C ARG A 59 13.16 5.65 5.88
N SER A 60 13.66 6.38 6.87
CA SER A 60 14.38 5.79 7.98
C SER A 60 13.45 4.91 8.82
N CYS A 61 13.81 3.63 8.93
CA CYS A 61 13.11 2.66 9.78
C CYS A 61 13.29 3.04 11.25
N VAL A 62 12.20 3.11 12.00
CA VAL A 62 12.22 3.45 13.44
C VAL A 62 12.86 2.38 14.31
N VAL A 63 13.11 1.18 13.77
CA VAL A 63 13.70 0.05 14.50
C VAL A 63 15.20 -0.06 14.25
N CYS A 64 15.63 -0.02 12.98
CA CYS A 64 17.04 -0.28 12.61
C CYS A 64 17.73 0.90 11.91
N GLY A 65 17.04 2.01 11.65
CA GLY A 65 17.60 3.20 10.99
C GLY A 65 17.81 3.08 9.48
N LEU A 66 17.69 1.89 8.88
CA LEU A 66 17.88 1.68 7.44
C LEU A 66 16.72 2.25 6.59
N GLN A 67 16.96 2.45 5.29
CA GLN A 67 16.05 3.10 4.33
C GLN A 67 14.92 2.18 3.80
N HIS A 68 14.20 1.55 4.72
CA HIS A 68 13.03 0.71 4.42
C HIS A 68 11.84 0.99 5.36
N GLY A 69 11.88 2.09 6.10
CA GLY A 69 10.76 2.59 6.87
C GLY A 69 9.63 3.10 5.97
N ARG A 70 8.54 3.43 6.65
CA ARG A 70 7.41 4.15 6.07
C ARG A 70 7.91 5.49 5.53
N PRO A 71 7.61 5.85 4.27
CA PRO A 71 7.98 7.14 3.73
C PRO A 71 7.22 8.28 4.43
N ARG A 72 7.96 9.32 4.80
CA ARG A 72 7.48 10.56 5.40
C ARG A 72 7.91 11.72 4.52
N LEU A 73 6.98 12.60 4.18
CA LEU A 73 7.30 13.82 3.44
C LEU A 73 7.91 14.83 4.41
N ILE A 74 9.13 15.28 4.13
CA ILE A 74 9.85 16.25 4.98
C ILE A 74 9.28 17.66 4.77
N ASP A 75 8.89 17.98 3.54
CA ASP A 75 8.38 19.31 3.17
C ASP A 75 7.01 19.63 3.78
N ASP A 76 6.25 18.61 4.18
CA ASP A 76 5.01 18.74 4.95
C ASP A 76 4.76 17.47 5.79
N PRO A 77 5.22 17.44 7.05
CA PRO A 77 5.05 16.29 7.94
C PRO A 77 3.59 15.99 8.33
N THR A 78 2.67 16.93 8.10
CA THR A 78 1.24 16.73 8.39
C THR A 78 0.56 15.89 7.31
N LEU A 79 1.11 15.86 6.09
CA LEU A 79 0.64 15.01 5.01
C LEU A 79 1.13 13.57 5.21
N ARG A 80 0.25 12.70 5.67
CA ARG A 80 0.51 11.26 5.80
C ARG A 80 0.33 10.58 4.47
N LEU A 81 1.19 9.60 4.20
CA LEU A 81 1.16 8.85 2.96
C LEU A 81 1.41 7.36 3.17
N SER A 82 0.92 6.56 2.25
CA SER A 82 1.16 5.13 2.15
C SER A 82 1.22 4.75 0.67
N LEU A 83 2.09 3.81 0.35
CA LEU A 83 2.32 3.35 -1.02
C LEU A 83 2.18 1.83 -1.06
N SER A 84 1.60 1.31 -2.13
CA SER A 84 1.64 -0.12 -2.44
C SER A 84 1.72 -0.33 -3.95
N ARG A 85 2.15 -1.53 -4.36
CA ARG A 85 2.30 -1.88 -5.77
C ARG A 85 2.27 -3.38 -5.98
N THR A 86 1.67 -3.79 -7.09
CA THR A 86 1.93 -5.07 -7.74
C THR A 86 2.92 -4.85 -8.89
N ARG A 87 3.07 -5.82 -9.81
CA ARG A 87 3.89 -5.64 -11.01
C ARG A 87 3.28 -4.64 -12.01
N SER A 88 1.96 -4.45 -11.96
CA SER A 88 1.19 -3.73 -12.97
C SER A 88 0.35 -2.60 -12.40
N VAL A 89 -0.05 -2.69 -11.12
CA VAL A 89 -0.82 -1.65 -10.43
C VAL A 89 0.05 -0.97 -9.37
N VAL A 90 -0.03 0.35 -9.27
CA VAL A 90 0.60 1.14 -8.19
C VAL A 90 -0.46 2.02 -7.54
N VAL A 91 -0.41 2.14 -6.21
CA VAL A 91 -1.39 2.91 -5.45
C VAL A 91 -0.69 3.80 -4.45
N LEU A 92 -1.11 5.06 -4.39
CA LEU A 92 -0.73 6.05 -3.41
C LEU A 92 -1.97 6.48 -2.63
N ALA A 93 -1.88 6.44 -1.31
CA ALA A 93 -2.85 7.11 -0.44
C ALA A 93 -2.19 8.28 0.27
N THR A 94 -2.90 9.40 0.37
CA THR A 94 -2.50 10.58 1.15
C THR A 94 -3.61 11.00 2.10
N SER A 95 -3.26 11.58 3.25
CA SER A 95 -4.23 12.03 4.24
C SER A 95 -3.64 13.13 5.13
N ARG A 96 -4.43 14.17 5.39
CA ARG A 96 -4.18 15.14 6.48
C ARG A 96 -5.00 14.85 7.73
N ALA A 97 -6.01 13.98 7.63
CA ALA A 97 -6.92 13.68 8.73
C ALA A 97 -6.29 12.72 9.76
N GLY A 98 -5.28 11.94 9.37
CA GLY A 98 -4.61 11.00 10.25
C GLY A 98 -3.73 10.00 9.50
N PRO A 99 -3.08 9.07 10.21
CA PRO A 99 -2.33 7.98 9.62
C PRO A 99 -3.17 7.18 8.61
N VAL A 100 -2.61 6.99 7.42
CA VAL A 100 -3.23 6.23 6.32
C VAL A 100 -2.36 5.03 5.94
N GLY A 101 -2.99 3.94 5.53
CA GLY A 101 -2.35 2.76 4.95
C GLY A 101 -3.10 2.36 3.69
N VAL A 102 -2.38 1.86 2.68
CA VAL A 102 -2.99 1.34 1.45
C VAL A 102 -2.27 0.08 1.03
N ASP A 103 -3.03 -0.87 0.51
CA ASP A 103 -2.50 -2.08 -0.08
C ASP A 103 -3.26 -2.51 -1.33
N VAL A 104 -2.55 -3.19 -2.22
CA VAL A 104 -3.07 -3.76 -3.47
C VAL A 104 -2.33 -5.06 -3.74
N GLU A 105 -3.05 -6.09 -4.15
CA GLU A 105 -2.49 -7.39 -4.49
C GLU A 105 -3.26 -8.02 -5.67
N ARG A 106 -2.57 -8.83 -6.46
CA ARG A 106 -3.22 -9.66 -7.49
C ARG A 106 -3.90 -10.85 -6.84
N ASP A 107 -5.10 -11.18 -7.30
CA ASP A 107 -5.89 -12.25 -6.70
C ASP A 107 -5.21 -13.64 -6.84
N ASP A 108 -4.38 -13.84 -7.86
CA ASP A 108 -3.62 -15.08 -8.07
C ASP A 108 -2.31 -15.15 -7.28
N ALA A 109 -1.76 -14.01 -6.83
CA ALA A 109 -0.51 -13.96 -6.07
C ALA A 109 -0.67 -14.55 -4.66
N VAL A 110 -1.90 -14.59 -4.15
CA VAL A 110 -2.24 -15.18 -2.85
C VAL A 110 -2.73 -16.63 -2.96
N ALA A 111 -2.85 -17.17 -4.18
CA ALA A 111 -3.40 -18.50 -4.45
C ALA A 111 -2.34 -19.62 -4.34
N PHE A 112 -1.44 -19.56 -3.34
CA PHE A 112 -0.44 -20.60 -3.10
C PHE A 112 -0.73 -21.40 -1.82
N ALA A 113 -0.31 -22.68 -1.80
CA ALA A 113 -0.50 -23.56 -0.66
C ALA A 113 0.20 -22.98 0.59
N GLY A 114 -0.54 -22.86 1.70
CA GLY A 114 -0.04 -22.30 2.96
C GLY A 114 -0.29 -20.80 3.16
N PHE A 115 -0.83 -20.09 2.16
CA PHE A 115 -1.19 -18.67 2.31
C PHE A 115 -2.12 -18.42 3.50
N GLU A 116 -3.16 -19.24 3.67
CA GLU A 116 -4.10 -19.14 4.80
C GLU A 116 -3.40 -19.15 6.16
N GLU A 117 -2.30 -19.91 6.28
CA GLU A 117 -1.58 -20.10 7.53
C GLU A 117 -0.79 -18.86 7.94
N VAL A 118 -0.29 -18.12 6.95
CA VAL A 118 0.53 -16.91 7.12
C VAL A 118 -0.32 -15.63 7.12
N ALA A 119 -1.47 -15.66 6.45
CA ALA A 119 -2.29 -14.46 6.22
C ALA A 119 -3.56 -14.41 7.07
N LEU A 120 -4.20 -15.55 7.35
CA LEU A 120 -5.55 -15.59 7.93
C LEU A 120 -5.51 -15.91 9.42
N HIS A 121 -6.33 -15.20 10.19
CA HIS A 121 -6.60 -15.55 11.59
C HIS A 121 -7.41 -16.85 11.65
N SER A 122 -7.26 -17.64 12.71
CA SER A 122 -7.95 -18.93 12.87
C SER A 122 -9.46 -18.83 12.60
N ASP A 123 -10.09 -17.79 13.12
CA ASP A 123 -11.51 -17.53 12.94
C ASP A 123 -11.88 -17.16 11.51
N ASP A 124 -11.02 -16.45 10.79
CA ASP A 124 -11.22 -16.13 9.36
C ASP A 124 -11.17 -17.43 8.54
N ARG A 125 -10.23 -18.34 8.86
CA ARG A 125 -10.13 -19.67 8.22
C ARG A 125 -11.38 -20.51 8.52
N GLY A 126 -11.85 -20.46 9.77
CA GLY A 126 -13.05 -21.17 10.21
C GLY A 126 -14.31 -20.72 9.48
N ARG A 127 -14.49 -19.40 9.30
CA ARG A 127 -15.58 -18.83 8.50
C ARG A 127 -15.45 -19.21 7.04
N ARG A 128 -14.26 -19.08 6.46
CA ARG A 128 -14.01 -19.42 5.05
C ARG A 128 -14.36 -20.86 4.70
N ARG A 129 -14.13 -21.80 5.61
CA ARG A 129 -14.48 -23.22 5.41
C ARG A 129 -15.98 -23.49 5.52
N ARG A 130 -16.76 -22.59 6.12
CA ARG A 130 -18.19 -22.80 6.46
C ARG A 130 -19.13 -21.92 5.65
N GLU A 131 -18.67 -20.75 5.22
CA GLU A 131 -19.49 -19.72 4.58
C GLU A 131 -19.12 -19.63 3.09
N ARG A 132 -20.12 -19.78 2.21
CA ARG A 132 -19.93 -19.68 0.75
C ARG A 132 -19.56 -18.26 0.30
N ASP A 133 -19.93 -17.25 1.09
CA ASP A 133 -19.71 -15.83 0.81
C ASP A 133 -18.55 -15.24 1.63
N ALA A 134 -17.61 -16.09 2.06
CA ALA A 134 -16.43 -15.64 2.77
C ALA A 134 -15.60 -14.65 1.94
N VAL A 135 -14.97 -13.69 2.63
CA VAL A 135 -14.10 -12.69 2.00
C VAL A 135 -12.97 -13.39 1.24
N PRO A 136 -12.71 -13.04 -0.03
CA PRO A 136 -11.59 -13.60 -0.79
C PRO A 136 -10.23 -13.37 -0.10
N ASP A 137 -9.29 -14.28 -0.31
CA ASP A 137 -7.96 -14.26 0.33
C ASP A 137 -7.21 -12.95 0.09
N ALA A 138 -7.20 -12.49 -1.16
CA ALA A 138 -6.53 -11.25 -1.53
C ALA A 138 -7.18 -10.06 -0.83
N THR A 139 -8.51 -10.02 -0.79
CA THR A 139 -9.26 -8.98 -0.07
C THR A 139 -8.96 -9.01 1.43
N ALA A 140 -8.94 -10.18 2.06
CA ALA A 140 -8.62 -10.32 3.47
C ALA A 140 -7.20 -9.80 3.78
N TRP A 141 -6.24 -10.14 2.91
CA TRP A 141 -4.86 -9.70 3.01
C TRP A 141 -4.71 -8.18 2.88
N VAL A 142 -5.19 -7.59 1.78
CA VAL A 142 -4.98 -6.15 1.54
C VAL A 142 -5.66 -5.30 2.61
N ARG A 143 -6.79 -5.76 3.17
CA ARG A 143 -7.42 -5.10 4.31
C ARG A 143 -6.55 -5.11 5.56
N LYS A 144 -5.94 -6.26 5.89
CA LYS A 144 -5.03 -6.37 7.05
C LYS A 144 -3.76 -5.54 6.84
N GLU A 145 -3.13 -5.66 5.68
CA GLU A 145 -1.92 -4.90 5.35
C GLU A 145 -2.18 -3.39 5.35
N ALA A 146 -3.30 -2.93 4.77
CA ALA A 146 -3.68 -1.53 4.82
C ALA A 146 -3.84 -1.06 6.28
N ALA A 147 -4.52 -1.83 7.13
CA ALA A 147 -4.69 -1.51 8.54
C ALA A 147 -3.36 -1.45 9.31
N LEU A 148 -2.47 -2.44 9.12
CA LEU A 148 -1.16 -2.49 9.77
C LEU A 148 -0.22 -1.37 9.29
N LYS A 149 -0.29 -1.00 8.01
CA LYS A 149 0.41 0.16 7.44
C LYS A 149 -0.10 1.47 8.03
N ALA A 150 -1.42 1.62 8.19
CA ALA A 150 -2.02 2.81 8.78
C ALA A 150 -1.53 3.02 10.22
N LEU A 151 -1.51 1.95 11.02
CA LEU A 151 -1.03 1.95 12.40
C LEU A 151 0.50 2.06 12.54
N GLY A 152 1.25 1.96 11.44
CA GLY A 152 2.71 2.06 11.44
C GLY A 152 3.41 0.85 12.06
N VAL A 153 2.70 -0.26 12.26
CA VAL A 153 3.27 -1.50 12.76
C VAL A 153 3.84 -2.37 11.63
N GLY A 154 3.19 -2.34 10.46
CA GLY A 154 3.54 -3.22 9.33
C GLY A 154 3.60 -4.69 9.77
N LEU A 155 4.49 -5.45 9.14
CA LEU A 155 4.71 -6.89 9.42
C LEU A 155 5.39 -7.19 10.76
N ARG A 156 5.58 -6.20 11.65
CA ARG A 156 6.00 -6.47 13.04
C ARG A 156 4.89 -7.11 13.86
N VAL A 157 3.66 -6.94 13.41
CA VAL A 157 2.51 -7.73 13.86
C VAL A 157 2.24 -8.75 12.77
N ASP A 158 2.16 -10.01 13.15
CA ASP A 158 1.84 -11.10 12.24
C ASP A 158 0.41 -10.92 11.69
N PRO A 159 0.21 -10.81 10.36
CA PRO A 159 -1.12 -10.73 9.76
C PRO A 159 -2.06 -11.90 10.16
N ALA A 160 -1.53 -13.09 10.42
CA ALA A 160 -2.32 -14.23 10.92
C ALA A 160 -2.83 -14.02 12.35
N SER A 161 -2.23 -13.11 13.14
CA SER A 161 -2.73 -12.74 14.48
C SER A 161 -3.86 -11.71 14.44
N VAL A 162 -4.17 -11.15 13.26
CA VAL A 162 -5.14 -10.07 13.09
C VAL A 162 -6.39 -10.60 12.40
N ARG A 163 -7.56 -10.37 13.00
CA ARG A 163 -8.85 -10.66 12.35
C ARG A 163 -9.06 -9.76 11.16
N THR A 164 -9.63 -10.29 10.08
CA THR A 164 -9.92 -9.49 8.88
C THR A 164 -10.93 -8.38 9.23
N PRO A 165 -10.56 -7.09 9.09
CA PRO A 165 -11.49 -6.02 9.38
C PRO A 165 -12.61 -5.97 8.33
N ALA A 166 -13.84 -5.69 8.78
CA ALA A 166 -14.95 -5.44 7.87
C ALA A 166 -14.87 -4.02 7.30
N PRO A 167 -15.23 -3.80 6.02
CA PRO A 167 -15.13 -2.48 5.42
C PRO A 167 -16.18 -1.53 6.02
N GLY A 168 -15.83 -0.25 6.11
CA GLY A 168 -16.72 0.84 6.55
C GLY A 168 -17.01 0.89 8.05
N LYS A 169 -16.44 -0.01 8.86
CA LYS A 169 -16.66 -0.05 10.32
C LYS A 169 -15.33 0.16 11.06
N PRO A 170 -15.21 1.21 11.90
CA PRO A 170 -14.04 1.37 12.76
C PRO A 170 -13.82 0.14 13.65
N VAL A 171 -12.60 -0.39 13.67
CA VAL A 171 -12.25 -1.59 14.45
C VAL A 171 -10.83 -1.50 15.00
N VAL A 172 -10.65 -1.98 16.23
CA VAL A 172 -9.32 -2.18 16.82
C VAL A 172 -8.74 -3.47 16.28
N VAL A 173 -7.80 -3.38 15.34
CA VAL A 173 -7.13 -4.55 14.74
C VAL A 173 -5.93 -5.04 15.56
N VAL A 174 -5.28 -4.14 16.31
CA VAL A 174 -4.14 -4.44 17.18
C VAL A 174 -4.47 -3.94 18.58
N PRO A 175 -4.52 -4.81 19.60
CA PRO A 175 -4.81 -4.41 20.97
C PRO A 175 -3.91 -3.27 21.45
N GLY A 176 -4.51 -2.27 22.11
CA GLY A 176 -3.80 -1.10 22.63
C GLY A 176 -3.52 0.00 21.59
N LEU A 177 -3.87 -0.20 20.32
CA LEU A 177 -3.79 0.85 19.30
C LEU A 177 -5.17 1.41 18.94
N GLN A 178 -5.16 2.54 18.23
CA GLN A 178 -6.37 3.23 17.82
C GLN A 178 -7.18 2.41 16.79
N PRO A 179 -8.52 2.56 16.75
CA PRO A 179 -9.33 1.96 15.70
C PRO A 179 -8.95 2.45 14.30
N VAL A 180 -9.09 1.57 13.31
CA VAL A 180 -8.95 1.89 11.89
C VAL A 180 -10.27 1.70 11.17
N ASN A 181 -10.56 2.57 10.20
CA ASN A 181 -11.63 2.36 9.23
C ASN A 181 -11.02 1.87 7.91
N VAL A 182 -11.44 0.71 7.44
CA VAL A 182 -10.95 0.08 6.21
C VAL A 182 -12.00 0.22 5.11
N ILE A 183 -11.59 0.57 3.90
CA ILE A 183 -12.46 0.74 2.75
C ILE A 183 -11.85 -0.02 1.58
N ASP A 184 -12.65 -0.88 0.94
CA ASP A 184 -12.24 -1.55 -0.29
C ASP A 184 -12.26 -0.55 -1.44
N LEU A 185 -11.25 -0.61 -2.30
CA LEU A 185 -11.13 0.25 -3.46
C LEU A 185 -11.56 -0.53 -4.70
N ALA A 186 -12.58 -0.02 -5.40
CA ALA A 186 -12.91 -0.50 -6.73
C ALA A 186 -11.86 0.06 -7.71
N LEU A 187 -11.02 -0.82 -8.24
CA LEU A 187 -10.09 -0.50 -9.32
C LEU A 187 -10.80 -0.84 -10.63
N ASP A 188 -11.34 0.15 -11.31
CA ASP A 188 -11.97 0.00 -12.62
C ASP A 188 -10.86 -0.14 -13.70
N LEU A 189 -10.20 -1.29 -13.67
CA LEU A 189 -9.12 -1.66 -14.59
C LEU A 189 -9.70 -2.59 -15.65
N ASP A 190 -9.22 -2.44 -16.88
CA ASP A 190 -9.64 -3.28 -17.99
C ASP A 190 -9.32 -4.76 -17.69
N PRO A 191 -10.33 -5.63 -17.55
CA PRO A 191 -10.15 -7.03 -17.16
C PRO A 191 -9.42 -7.87 -18.23
N ASP A 192 -9.38 -7.40 -19.48
CA ASP A 192 -8.64 -8.08 -20.56
C ASP A 192 -7.14 -7.76 -20.54
N VAL A 193 -6.73 -6.78 -19.73
CA VAL A 193 -5.34 -6.28 -19.68
C VAL A 193 -4.59 -6.81 -18.47
N ASP A 194 -5.29 -7.20 -17.39
CA ASP A 194 -4.63 -7.64 -16.16
C ASP A 194 -5.48 -8.60 -15.31
N ALA A 195 -4.81 -9.43 -14.51
CA ALA A 195 -5.49 -10.26 -13.53
C ALA A 195 -6.25 -9.40 -12.52
N TRP A 196 -7.32 -9.93 -11.92
CA TRP A 196 -8.10 -9.23 -10.91
C TRP A 196 -7.21 -8.80 -9.74
N HIS A 197 -7.47 -7.58 -9.25
CA HIS A 197 -6.75 -6.98 -8.13
C HIS A 197 -7.70 -6.67 -7.00
N SER A 198 -7.29 -7.05 -5.79
CA SER A 198 -7.91 -6.57 -4.55
C SER A 198 -7.13 -5.36 -4.04
N ALA A 199 -7.82 -4.31 -3.61
CA ALA A 199 -7.19 -3.14 -2.99
C ALA A 199 -8.00 -2.60 -1.83
N ALA A 200 -7.31 -2.11 -0.80
CA ALA A 200 -7.93 -1.50 0.35
C ALA A 200 -7.11 -0.31 0.89
N VAL A 201 -7.82 0.66 1.45
CA VAL A 201 -7.23 1.77 2.21
C VAL A 201 -7.73 1.74 3.64
N ALA A 202 -6.86 2.06 4.59
CA ALA A 202 -7.21 2.17 6.01
C ALA A 202 -6.80 3.54 6.56
N LEU A 203 -7.66 4.13 7.39
CA LEU A 203 -7.37 5.39 8.07
C LEU A 203 -7.64 5.27 9.56
N VAL A 204 -6.78 5.88 10.36
CA VAL A 204 -6.96 6.03 11.82
C VAL A 204 -7.79 7.31 12.09
N THR A 205 -9.09 7.25 11.83
CA THR A 205 -10.06 8.33 12.10
C THR A 205 -11.51 7.80 12.13
N ASN A 206 -12.44 8.57 12.73
CA ASN A 206 -13.82 8.17 13.01
C ASN A 206 -14.78 8.31 11.80
N ALA A 207 -14.45 9.15 10.82
CA ALA A 207 -15.25 9.36 9.62
C ALA A 207 -14.32 9.53 8.42
N VAL A 208 -14.62 8.87 7.31
CA VAL A 208 -13.76 8.86 6.13
C VAL A 208 -14.59 9.04 4.87
N SER A 209 -14.22 10.03 4.05
CA SER A 209 -14.47 10.02 2.63
C SER A 209 -13.16 9.71 1.90
N VAL A 210 -13.19 8.78 0.95
CA VAL A 210 -12.04 8.45 0.10
C VAL A 210 -12.39 8.92 -1.30
N LYS A 211 -11.48 9.67 -1.92
CA LYS A 211 -11.55 10.02 -3.33
C LYS A 211 -10.50 9.24 -4.09
N VAL A 212 -10.92 8.44 -5.06
CA VAL A 212 -10.04 7.63 -5.91
C VAL A 212 -9.81 8.38 -7.23
N HIS A 213 -8.55 8.40 -7.67
CA HIS A 213 -8.13 8.98 -8.94
C HIS A 213 -7.35 7.92 -9.72
N LEU A 214 -7.80 7.61 -10.94
CA LEU A 214 -7.10 6.73 -11.87
C LEU A 214 -6.24 7.59 -12.82
N HIS A 215 -5.04 7.11 -13.14
CA HIS A 215 -4.01 7.84 -13.89
C HIS A 215 -3.47 7.03 -15.06
#